data_AF-A0A330LTU2-F1
#
_entry.id   AF-A0A330LTU2-F1
#
_cell.length_a   1.000
_cell.length_b   1.000
_cell.length_c   1.000
_cell.angle_alpha   90.00
_cell.angle_beta   90.00
_cell.angle_gamma   90.00
#
_symmetry.space_group_name_H-M   'P 1'
#
loop_
_entity.id
_entity.type
_entity.pdbx_description
1 polymer ?
#
loop_
_entity_poly.entity_id
_entity_poly.type
_entity_poly.pdbx_seq_one_letter_code
_entity_poly.pdbx_strand_id
1 'polypeptide(L)'
;MLQVNFLHLLSLLPELTDSQIAHVEKRLQGDDPSSHIIKELERRIVMNPECPHCHSTLINRHGKVNNMQRYRCKNCLKTFMSTTGTPLARLRYKEQWGHYLKCMLESKVLRTSAKECGINLKTAFRWRHRFLILPSTLNA
;
A
#
# COMPACT_ATOMS: atom_id res chain seq x y z
N MET A 1 8.06 -8.74 24.49
CA MET A 1 7.38 -7.68 25.25
C MET A 1 6.23 -6.99 24.50
N LEU A 2 6.24 -6.86 23.16
CA LEU A 2 5.16 -6.17 22.41
C LEU A 2 3.84 -6.97 22.26
N GLN A 3 3.89 -8.30 22.33
CA GLN A 3 2.74 -9.15 22.01
C GLN A 3 1.67 -9.15 23.13
N VAL A 4 2.09 -9.14 24.40
CA VAL A 4 1.18 -9.10 25.56
C VAL A 4 0.43 -7.77 25.64
N ASN A 5 1.12 -6.64 25.37
CA ASN A 5 0.48 -5.31 25.33
C ASN A 5 -0.56 -5.18 24.21
N PHE A 6 -0.35 -5.85 23.07
CA PHE A 6 -1.32 -5.82 21.98
C PHE A 6 -2.57 -6.62 22.30
N LEU A 7 -2.43 -7.84 22.85
CA LEU A 7 -3.59 -8.64 23.27
C LEU A 7 -4.39 -7.95 24.37
N HIS A 8 -3.71 -7.29 25.31
CA HIS A 8 -4.39 -6.47 26.31
C HIS A 8 -5.14 -5.30 25.68
N LEU A 9 -4.53 -4.56 24.75
CA LEU A 9 -5.22 -3.50 24.02
C LEU A 9 -6.47 -4.02 23.29
N LEU A 10 -6.41 -5.19 22.66
CA LEU A 10 -7.56 -5.80 22.00
C LEU A 10 -8.68 -6.13 22.99
N SER A 11 -8.36 -6.57 24.20
CA SER A 11 -9.36 -6.85 25.24
C SER A 11 -10.10 -5.61 25.73
N LEU A 12 -9.54 -4.41 25.52
CA LEU A 12 -10.16 -3.13 25.89
C LEU A 12 -11.04 -2.54 24.78
N LEU A 13 -10.98 -3.06 23.55
CA LEU A 13 -11.80 -2.55 22.43
C LEU A 13 -13.31 -2.65 22.65
N PRO A 14 -13.86 -3.71 23.27
CA PRO A 14 -15.31 -3.80 23.54
C PRO A 14 -15.83 -2.74 24.51
N GLU A 15 -14.95 -2.17 25.34
CA GLU A 15 -15.28 -1.14 26.34
C GLU A 15 -15.28 0.28 25.77
N LEU A 16 -15.01 0.44 24.47
CA LEU A 16 -14.98 1.75 23.82
C LEU A 16 -16.39 2.30 23.63
N THR A 17 -16.58 3.56 24.00
CA THR A 17 -17.79 4.34 23.68
C THR A 17 -17.85 4.69 22.18
N ASP A 18 -19.03 4.99 21.65
CA ASP A 18 -19.22 5.39 20.25
C ASP A 18 -18.30 6.54 19.80
N SER A 19 -18.09 7.53 20.68
CA SER A 19 -17.18 8.66 20.43
C SER A 19 -15.72 8.22 20.33
N GLN A 20 -15.30 7.29 21.19
CA GLN A 20 -13.94 6.73 21.15
C GLN A 20 -13.75 5.84 19.93
N ILE A 21 -14.75 5.04 19.55
CA ILE A 21 -14.74 4.26 18.31
C ILE A 21 -14.54 5.18 17.11
N ALA A 22 -15.35 6.23 16.97
CA ALA A 22 -15.23 7.19 15.87
C ALA A 22 -13.83 7.86 15.83
N HIS A 23 -13.24 8.15 17.00
CA HIS A 23 -11.89 8.70 17.08
C HIS A 23 -10.81 7.70 16.62
N VAL A 24 -10.92 6.44 17.05
CA VAL A 24 -10.01 5.36 16.65
C VAL A 24 -10.11 5.10 15.14
N GLU A 25 -11.33 5.02 14.60
CA GLU A 25 -11.56 4.83 13.16
C GLU A 25 -10.91 5.94 12.34
N LYS A 26 -11.15 7.21 12.71
CA LYS A 26 -10.54 8.37 12.04
C LYS A 26 -9.02 8.26 12.05
N ARG A 27 -8.43 7.84 13.18
CA ARG A 27 -6.97 7.70 13.30
C ARG A 27 -6.42 6.54 12.48
N LEU A 28 -7.12 5.41 12.42
CA LEU A 28 -6.72 4.22 11.66
C LEU A 28 -6.82 4.44 10.14
N GLN A 29 -7.85 5.16 9.69
CA GLN A 29 -8.04 5.50 8.26
C GLN A 29 -6.88 6.38 7.77
N GLY A 30 -6.40 7.32 8.59
CA GLY A 30 -5.30 8.23 8.27
C GLY A 30 -5.69 9.28 7.21
N ASP A 31 -5.06 10.45 7.25
CA ASP A 31 -5.53 11.62 6.49
C ASP A 31 -5.12 11.65 5.00
N ASP A 32 -4.45 10.61 4.48
CA ASP A 32 -3.86 10.62 3.13
C ASP A 32 -4.47 9.55 2.19
N PRO A 33 -5.23 9.92 1.14
CA PRO A 33 -5.81 8.99 0.16
C PRO A 33 -4.77 8.17 -0.62
N SER A 34 -3.58 8.73 -0.84
CA SER A 34 -2.44 8.06 -1.48
C SER A 34 -2.00 6.81 -0.71
N SER A 35 -2.24 6.84 0.60
CA SER A 35 -1.97 5.76 1.52
C SER A 35 -2.78 4.51 1.21
N HIS A 36 -3.98 4.62 0.63
CA HIS A 36 -4.88 3.45 0.50
C HIS A 36 -4.29 2.35 -0.39
N ILE A 37 -3.75 2.70 -1.57
CA ILE A 37 -3.15 1.71 -2.50
C ILE A 37 -1.94 1.03 -1.85
N ILE A 38 -1.08 1.83 -1.20
CA ILE A 38 0.12 1.31 -0.52
C ILE A 38 -0.28 0.41 0.65
N LYS A 39 -1.22 0.85 1.50
CA LYS A 39 -1.75 0.08 2.63
C LYS A 39 -2.34 -1.25 2.16
N GLU A 40 -3.09 -1.25 1.06
CA GLU A 40 -3.68 -2.45 0.50
C GLU A 40 -2.61 -3.43 -0.02
N LEU A 41 -1.56 -2.92 -0.69
CA LEU A 41 -0.43 -3.76 -1.12
C LEU A 41 0.34 -4.32 0.08
N GLU A 42 0.57 -3.52 1.12
CA GLU A 42 1.23 -3.96 2.35
C GLU A 42 0.39 -5.00 3.12
N ARG A 43 -0.93 -4.83 3.16
CA ARG A 43 -1.87 -5.78 3.78
C ARG A 43 -1.73 -7.19 3.19
N ARG A 44 -1.54 -7.32 1.87
CA ARG A 44 -1.33 -8.61 1.21
C ARG A 44 -0.11 -9.35 1.75
N ILE A 45 1.00 -8.64 1.97
CA ILE A 45 2.22 -9.22 2.55
C ILE A 45 2.02 -9.61 4.01
N VAL A 46 1.15 -8.92 4.76
CA VAL A 46 0.84 -9.27 6.15
C VAL A 46 -0.07 -10.49 6.22
N MET A 47 -1.08 -10.57 5.35
CA MET A 47 -2.07 -11.66 5.34
C MET A 47 -1.52 -12.95 4.73
N ASN A 48 -0.76 -12.84 3.64
CA ASN A 48 -0.10 -13.97 2.99
C ASN A 48 1.38 -13.64 2.77
N PRO A 49 2.23 -13.76 3.82
CA PRO A 49 3.63 -13.43 3.72
C PRO A 49 4.35 -14.39 2.78
N GLU A 50 4.84 -13.90 1.65
CA GLU A 50 5.64 -14.68 0.72
C GLU A 50 6.76 -13.86 0.09
N CYS A 51 7.98 -14.41 0.07
CA CYS A 51 9.13 -13.73 -0.51
C CYS A 51 9.09 -13.84 -2.05
N PRO A 52 9.10 -12.72 -2.80
CA PRO A 52 9.04 -12.73 -4.26
C PRO A 52 10.33 -13.25 -4.95
N HIS A 53 11.31 -13.70 -4.17
CA HIS A 53 12.59 -14.20 -4.69
C HIS A 53 12.81 -15.69 -4.42
N CYS A 54 12.22 -16.24 -3.36
CA CYS A 54 12.45 -17.63 -2.95
C CYS A 54 11.20 -18.29 -2.34
N HIS A 55 10.05 -17.64 -2.38
CA HIS A 55 8.75 -18.15 -1.93
C HIS A 55 8.67 -18.53 -0.43
N SER A 56 9.68 -18.19 0.36
CA SER A 56 9.66 -18.40 1.81
C SER A 56 8.69 -17.44 2.49
N THR A 57 7.94 -17.96 3.47
CA THR A 57 7.01 -17.18 4.30
C THR A 57 7.70 -16.46 5.47
N LEU A 58 9.00 -16.72 5.70
CA LEU A 58 9.77 -16.14 6.80
C LEU A 58 10.20 -14.70 6.47
N ILE A 59 9.30 -13.75 6.70
CA ILE A 59 9.48 -12.34 6.36
C ILE A 59 9.49 -11.46 7.62
N ASN A 60 10.47 -10.56 7.69
CA ASN A 60 10.54 -9.51 8.69
C ASN A 60 10.30 -8.12 8.09
N ARG A 61 9.75 -7.21 8.89
CA ARG A 61 9.80 -5.76 8.61
C ARG A 61 11.25 -5.26 8.74
N HIS A 62 11.68 -4.44 7.79
CA HIS A 62 13.07 -3.97 7.68
C HIS A 62 13.11 -2.47 7.35
N GLY A 63 12.53 -1.66 8.24
CA GLY A 63 12.43 -0.20 8.11
C GLY A 63 11.41 0.25 7.05
N LYS A 64 11.37 1.55 6.79
CA LYS A 64 10.51 2.17 5.77
C LYS A 64 11.35 3.02 4.82
N VAL A 65 10.90 3.13 3.57
CA VAL A 65 11.45 4.05 2.59
C VAL A 65 10.31 4.77 1.89
N ASN A 66 10.35 6.10 1.87
CA ASN A 66 9.31 6.95 1.31
C ASN A 66 7.91 6.54 1.81
N ASN A 67 7.75 6.42 3.13
CA ASN A 67 6.55 5.99 3.83
C ASN A 67 6.03 4.57 3.52
N MET A 68 6.73 3.80 2.69
CA MET A 68 6.37 2.42 2.37
C MET A 68 7.25 1.41 3.12
N GLN A 69 6.65 0.34 3.60
CA GLN A 69 7.30 -0.73 4.33
C GLN A 69 8.28 -1.48 3.43
N ARG A 70 9.52 -1.63 3.92
CA ARG A 70 10.50 -2.57 3.35
C ARG A 70 10.47 -3.86 4.14
N TYR A 71 10.56 -4.98 3.45
CA TYR A 71 10.58 -6.32 4.01
C TYR A 71 11.91 -6.98 3.72
N ARG A 72 12.32 -7.91 4.58
CA ARG A 72 13.51 -8.74 4.40
C ARG A 72 13.13 -10.20 4.63
N CYS A 73 13.47 -11.05 3.67
CA CYS A 73 13.32 -12.50 3.83
C CYS A 73 14.43 -13.05 4.73
N LYS A 74 14.09 -13.90 5.69
CA LYS A 74 15.09 -14.60 6.53
C LYS A 74 15.81 -15.71 5.79
N ASN A 75 15.16 -16.31 4.79
CA ASN A 75 15.74 -17.43 4.03
C ASN A 75 16.79 -16.95 3.01
N CYS A 76 16.42 -16.09 2.06
CA CYS A 76 17.35 -15.63 1.01
C CYS A 76 18.04 -14.30 1.32
N LEU A 77 17.76 -13.67 2.47
CA LEU A 77 18.34 -12.40 2.94
C LEU A 77 18.08 -11.17 2.04
N LYS A 78 17.37 -11.32 0.92
CA LYS A 78 17.00 -10.22 0.03
C LYS A 78 15.91 -9.34 0.64
N THR A 79 15.95 -8.07 0.28
CA THR A 79 14.92 -7.09 0.66
C THR A 79 13.97 -6.83 -0.51
N PHE A 80 12.71 -6.57 -0.20
CA PHE A 80 11.68 -6.26 -1.17
C PHE A 80 10.65 -5.30 -0.55
N MET A 81 9.75 -4.77 -1.38
CA MET A 81 8.61 -3.98 -0.91
C MET A 81 7.32 -4.64 -1.39
N SER A 82 6.18 -4.19 -0.91
CA SER A 82 4.87 -4.71 -1.35
C SER A 82 4.58 -4.50 -2.84
N THR A 83 5.30 -3.59 -3.50
CA THR A 83 5.22 -3.39 -4.95
C THR A 83 6.16 -4.29 -5.76
N THR A 84 7.09 -5.01 -5.11
CA THR A 84 8.00 -5.93 -5.82
C THR A 84 7.19 -7.04 -6.49
N GLY A 85 7.48 -7.33 -7.76
CA GLY A 85 6.72 -8.32 -8.55
C GLY A 85 5.41 -7.79 -9.13
N THR A 86 4.98 -6.58 -8.77
CA THR A 86 3.74 -5.97 -9.30
C THR A 86 4.03 -5.02 -10.48
N PRO A 87 3.04 -4.72 -11.33
CA PRO A 87 3.13 -3.65 -12.34
C PRO A 87 3.50 -2.27 -11.77
N LEU A 88 3.25 -2.03 -10.49
CA LEU A 88 3.59 -0.77 -9.80
C LEU A 88 5.04 -0.70 -9.33
N ALA A 89 5.83 -1.76 -9.54
CA ALA A 89 7.25 -1.75 -9.22
C ALA A 89 7.96 -0.55 -9.89
N ARG A 90 8.80 0.14 -9.11
CA ARG A 90 9.64 1.27 -9.55
C ARG A 90 8.89 2.49 -10.07
N LEU A 91 7.57 2.57 -9.91
CA LEU A 91 6.84 3.82 -10.16
C LEU A 91 7.20 4.86 -9.08
N ARG A 92 7.46 6.10 -9.53
CA ARG A 92 7.73 7.26 -8.67
C ARG A 92 6.41 7.94 -8.27
N TYR A 93 6.50 9.01 -7.47
CA TYR A 93 5.37 9.84 -7.04
C TYR A 93 4.20 9.04 -6.45
N LYS A 94 4.49 8.21 -5.44
CA LYS A 94 3.50 7.28 -4.87
C LYS A 94 2.36 8.03 -4.18
N GLU A 95 2.69 9.19 -3.63
CA GLU A 95 1.77 10.18 -3.08
C GLU A 95 0.75 10.71 -4.10
N GLN A 96 0.98 10.52 -5.41
CA GLN A 96 0.00 10.93 -6.44
C GLN A 96 -0.83 9.76 -6.97
N TRP A 97 -0.55 8.51 -6.57
CA TRP A 97 -1.25 7.34 -7.10
C TRP A 97 -2.74 7.35 -6.77
N GLY A 98 -3.11 7.75 -5.55
CA GLY A 98 -4.51 7.87 -5.14
C GLY A 98 -5.27 8.91 -5.99
N HIS A 99 -4.66 10.09 -6.18
CA HIS A 99 -5.24 11.15 -7.01
C HIS A 99 -5.35 10.74 -8.48
N TYR A 100 -4.34 10.04 -9.01
CA TYR A 100 -4.36 9.53 -10.38
C TYR A 100 -5.42 8.45 -10.58
N LEU A 101 -5.58 7.53 -9.62
CA LEU A 101 -6.63 6.52 -9.67
C LEU A 101 -8.02 7.15 -9.65
N LYS A 102 -8.23 8.20 -8.84
CA LYS A 102 -9.47 8.99 -8.86
C LYS A 102 -9.75 9.56 -10.26
N CYS A 103 -8.74 10.15 -10.90
CA CYS A 103 -8.88 10.64 -12.27
C CYS A 103 -9.25 9.52 -13.27
N MET A 104 -8.71 8.31 -13.07
CA MET A 104 -9.06 7.16 -13.91
C MET A 104 -10.51 6.71 -13.72
N LEU A 105 -10.99 6.66 -12.48
CA LEU A 105 -12.38 6.32 -12.14
C LEU A 105 -13.38 7.33 -12.71
N GLU A 106 -13.00 8.61 -12.70
CA GLU A 106 -13.75 9.71 -13.34
C GLU A 106 -13.62 9.71 -14.88
N SER A 107 -12.98 8.70 -15.48
CA SER A 107 -12.77 8.58 -16.92
C SER A 107 -12.07 9.77 -17.57
N LYS A 108 -11.27 10.53 -16.80
CA LYS A 108 -10.54 11.70 -17.32
C LYS A 108 -9.49 11.29 -18.35
N VAL A 109 -9.32 12.13 -19.37
CA VAL A 109 -8.27 11.96 -20.38
C VAL A 109 -6.88 12.22 -19.79
N LEU A 110 -5.85 11.61 -20.40
CA LEU A 110 -4.48 11.61 -19.87
C LEU A 110 -3.90 13.00 -19.60
N ARG A 111 -4.18 13.99 -20.47
CA ARG A 111 -3.66 15.35 -20.29
C ARG A 111 -4.26 16.03 -19.06
N THR A 112 -5.56 15.83 -18.82
CA THR A 112 -6.26 16.34 -17.63
C THR A 112 -5.71 15.67 -16.38
N SER A 113 -5.62 14.34 -16.36
CA SER A 113 -5.07 13.61 -15.20
C SER A 113 -3.62 14.01 -14.90
N ALA A 114 -2.79 14.20 -15.94
CA ALA A 114 -1.41 14.63 -15.78
C ALA A 114 -1.31 16.02 -15.13
N LYS A 115 -2.14 16.97 -15.58
CA LYS A 115 -2.21 18.32 -15.02
C LYS A 115 -2.68 18.31 -13.56
N GLU A 116 -3.77 17.60 -13.26
CA GLU A 116 -4.32 17.52 -11.91
C GLU A 116 -3.36 16.86 -10.91
N CYS A 117 -2.67 15.79 -11.34
CA CYS A 117 -1.68 15.10 -10.50
C CYS A 117 -0.30 15.77 -10.46
N GLY A 118 -0.08 16.86 -11.20
CA GLY A 118 1.22 17.53 -11.28
C GLY A 118 2.34 16.65 -11.88
N ILE A 119 2.00 15.72 -12.79
CA ILE A 119 2.96 14.79 -13.40
C ILE A 119 3.08 15.02 -14.91
N ASN A 120 4.19 14.56 -15.50
CA ASN A 120 4.35 14.60 -16.96
C ASN A 120 3.35 13.66 -17.67
N LEU A 121 2.90 14.04 -18.87
CA LEU A 121 1.99 13.22 -19.70
C LEU A 121 2.51 11.80 -19.95
N LYS A 122 3.81 11.63 -20.18
CA LYS A 122 4.42 10.30 -20.36
C LYS A 122 4.34 9.46 -19.07
N THR A 123 4.48 10.09 -17.91
CA THR A 123 4.30 9.44 -16.61
C THR A 123 2.85 8.99 -16.43
N ALA A 124 1.88 9.87 -16.71
CA ALA A 124 0.46 9.54 -16.68
C ALA A 124 0.14 8.36 -17.63
N PHE A 125 0.60 8.40 -18.88
CA PHE A 125 0.38 7.31 -19.83
C PHE A 125 0.94 5.97 -19.32
N ARG A 126 2.20 5.97 -18.85
CA ARG A 126 2.84 4.79 -18.27
C ARG A 126 2.06 4.25 -17.07
N TRP A 127 1.59 5.14 -16.19
CA TRP A 127 0.81 4.76 -15.03
C TRP A 127 -0.50 4.11 -15.45
N ARG A 128 -1.24 4.69 -16.40
CA ARG A 128 -2.52 4.12 -16.86
C ARG A 128 -2.39 2.66 -17.27
N HIS A 129 -1.37 2.35 -18.09
CA HIS A 129 -1.11 0.98 -18.48
C HIS A 129 -0.79 0.07 -17.29
N ARG A 130 0.06 0.50 -16.37
CA ARG A 130 0.42 -0.31 -15.19
C ARG A 130 -0.75 -0.52 -14.23
N PHE A 131 -1.57 0.51 -14.00
CA PHE A 131 -2.76 0.41 -13.15
C PHE A 131 -3.83 -0.49 -13.76
N LEU A 132 -4.03 -0.46 -15.09
CA LEU A 132 -5.01 -1.33 -15.75
C LEU A 132 -4.59 -2.80 -15.73
N ILE A 133 -3.29 -3.11 -15.74
CA ILE A 133 -2.79 -4.49 -15.67
C ILE A 133 -2.76 -5.00 -14.23
N LEU A 134 -2.70 -4.10 -13.24
CA LEU A 134 -2.56 -4.46 -11.83
C LEU A 134 -3.56 -5.51 -11.31
N PRO A 135 -4.88 -5.41 -11.56
CA PRO A 135 -5.84 -6.40 -11.08
C PRO A 135 -5.54 -7.82 -11.58
N SER A 136 -5.16 -7.96 -12.86
CA SER A 136 -4.83 -9.25 -13.45
C SER A 136 -3.59 -9.91 -12.83
N THR A 137 -2.61 -9.10 -12.41
CA THR A 137 -1.38 -9.61 -11.77
C THR A 137 -1.54 -9.91 -10.28
N LEU A 138 -2.62 -9.41 -9.68
CA LEU A 138 -2.87 -9.46 -8.24
C LEU A 138 -3.92 -10.51 -7.86
N ASN A 139 -4.71 -10.96 -8.83
CA ASN A 139 -5.72 -12.01 -8.71
C ASN A 139 -5.30 -13.32 -9.41
N ALA A 140 -4.08 -13.37 -9.96
CA ALA A 140 -3.43 -14.57 -10.49
C ALA A 140 -2.59 -15.22 -9.39
#